data_AF-A0A8K0KH56-F1
#
_entry.id   AF-A0A8K0KH56-F1
#
_cell.length_a   1.000
_cell.length_b   1.000
_cell.length_c   1.000
_cell.angle_alpha   90.00
_cell.angle_beta   90.00
_cell.angle_gamma   90.00
#
_symmetry.space_group_name_H-M   'P 1'
#
loop_
_entity.id
_entity.type
_entity.pdbx_description
1 polymer ?
#
loop_
_entity_poly.entity_id
_entity_poly.type
_entity_poly.pdbx_seq_one_letter_code
_entity_poly.pdbx_strand_id
1 'polypeptide(L)'
;MPRNQWPNNDPTLIAEGVFAVANVFSFARIIYLFQTNPHLGPLQISLGCMIIDIAKFLFIFFLVLTSFACGLNQLYWYYDSTTEYCRQKPNGNVECQSNPDAFMTLDVTFATLFWSLFGISSPRSTELVEGHTFIELVGQGMFMAYHVLSIVVLINMLIAMMSNSFQVIEDHADQEWKFARSKLWMSYFDEGCTLPPPFNVIISPKSILYFIQGLAGLFQKLYSRPQKVPQSINKSNRSQGRTYQRSTEVPAQNHQAKEENNGGDRSEEKDEHIPHWAPHYQPKPASYEEVMCRLVRRYIHKAKKQMRQDGVSEDDLLEIRQDISSLRQVL
;
A
#
# COMPACT_ATOMS: atom_id res chain seq x y z
N MET A 1 22.28 24.42 -33.72
CA MET A 1 23.20 25.03 -32.74
C MET A 1 23.82 23.91 -31.91
N PRO A 2 25.14 23.96 -31.62
CA PRO A 2 25.78 23.01 -30.69
C PRO A 2 25.16 23.12 -29.28
N ARG A 3 25.17 22.02 -28.52
CA ARG A 3 24.45 21.89 -27.23
C ARG A 3 24.86 22.93 -26.17
N ASN A 4 26.11 23.36 -26.16
CA ASN A 4 26.63 24.38 -25.24
C ASN A 4 26.04 25.78 -25.45
N GLN A 5 25.33 26.01 -26.55
CA GLN A 5 24.69 27.29 -26.88
C GLN A 5 23.16 27.24 -26.69
N TRP A 6 22.62 26.13 -26.18
CA TRP A 6 21.18 26.02 -25.96
C TRP A 6 20.77 26.86 -24.75
N PRO A 7 19.60 27.50 -24.79
CA PRO A 7 19.07 28.18 -23.61
C PRO A 7 18.77 27.17 -22.50
N ASN A 8 18.91 27.57 -21.23
CA ASN A 8 18.66 26.69 -20.08
C ASN A 8 17.25 26.07 -20.06
N ASN A 9 16.28 26.76 -20.68
CA ASN A 9 14.88 26.32 -20.75
C ASN A 9 14.53 25.61 -22.08
N ASP A 10 15.54 25.10 -22.80
CA ASP A 10 15.28 24.36 -24.04
C ASP A 10 14.43 23.12 -23.76
N PRO A 11 13.32 22.91 -24.51
CA PRO A 11 12.40 21.80 -24.27
C PRO A 11 13.07 20.43 -24.42
N THR A 12 14.14 20.33 -25.23
CA THR A 12 14.89 19.08 -25.42
C THR A 12 15.66 18.69 -24.16
N LEU A 13 16.28 19.66 -23.46
CA LEU A 13 16.98 19.42 -22.19
C LEU A 13 16.02 18.96 -21.10
N ILE A 14 14.85 19.60 -21.02
CA ILE A 14 13.80 19.22 -20.08
C ILE A 14 13.28 17.81 -20.41
N ALA A 15 13.04 17.52 -21.70
CA ALA A 15 12.59 16.20 -22.15
C ALA A 15 13.60 15.10 -21.79
N GLU A 16 14.90 15.32 -22.00
CA GLU A 16 15.94 14.37 -21.61
C GLU A 16 16.04 14.18 -20.09
N GLY A 17 15.93 15.26 -19.32
CA GLY A 17 15.92 15.19 -17.85
C GLY A 17 14.74 14.39 -17.31
N VAL A 18 13.53 14.68 -17.80
CA VAL A 18 12.32 13.94 -17.45
C VAL A 18 12.41 12.49 -17.94
N PHE A 19 12.98 12.25 -19.13
CA PHE A 19 13.20 10.90 -19.67
C PHE A 19 14.15 10.09 -18.80
N ALA A 20 15.23 10.69 -18.28
CA ALA A 20 16.13 10.02 -17.35
C ALA A 20 15.41 9.62 -16.04
N VAL A 21 14.60 10.52 -15.48
CA VAL A 21 13.77 10.22 -14.29
C VAL A 21 12.75 9.12 -14.58
N ALA A 22 12.08 9.17 -15.74
CA ALA A 22 11.13 8.14 -16.16
C ALA A 22 11.79 6.76 -16.30
N ASN A 23 13.02 6.70 -16.81
CA ASN A 23 13.77 5.44 -16.91
C ASN A 23 14.06 4.84 -15.53
N VAL A 24 14.42 5.66 -14.53
CA VAL A 24 14.61 5.19 -13.15
C VAL A 24 13.32 4.58 -12.60
N PHE A 25 12.17 5.25 -12.77
CA PHE A 25 10.88 4.71 -12.33
C PHE A 25 10.48 3.44 -13.09
N SER A 26 10.81 3.36 -14.39
CA SER A 26 10.58 2.16 -15.19
C SER A 26 11.35 0.96 -14.64
N PHE A 27 12.63 1.13 -14.28
CA PHE A 27 13.41 0.07 -13.62
C PHE A 27 12.92 -0.23 -12.19
N ALA A 28 12.53 0.78 -11.42
CA ALA A 28 11.96 0.60 -10.08
C ALA A 28 10.69 -0.27 -10.10
N ARG A 29 9.94 -0.29 -11.21
CA ARG A 29 8.76 -1.15 -11.38
C ARG A 29 9.09 -2.65 -11.29
N ILE A 30 10.34 -3.07 -11.52
CA ILE A 30 10.77 -4.47 -11.34
C ILE A 30 10.57 -4.94 -9.90
N ILE A 31 10.60 -4.03 -8.91
CA ILE A 31 10.31 -4.36 -7.51
C ILE A 31 8.93 -5.03 -7.37
N TYR A 32 7.94 -4.64 -8.19
CA TYR A 32 6.63 -5.32 -8.18
C TYR A 32 6.68 -6.79 -8.62
N LEU A 33 7.74 -7.27 -9.27
CA LEU A 33 7.88 -8.69 -9.58
C LEU A 33 8.34 -9.50 -8.35
N PHE A 34 9.00 -8.86 -7.38
CA PHE A 34 9.46 -9.55 -6.16
C PHE A 34 8.29 -10.12 -5.34
N GLN A 35 7.09 -9.52 -5.46
CA GLN A 35 5.86 -10.01 -4.82
C GLN A 35 5.45 -11.42 -5.27
N THR A 36 5.95 -11.91 -6.41
CA THR A 36 5.69 -13.28 -6.87
C THR A 36 6.61 -14.31 -6.22
N ASN A 37 7.78 -13.88 -5.71
CA ASN A 37 8.75 -14.74 -5.08
C ASN A 37 8.38 -14.98 -3.60
N PRO A 38 8.33 -16.24 -3.13
CA PRO A 38 7.99 -16.55 -1.74
C PRO A 38 8.94 -15.97 -0.67
N HIS A 39 10.21 -15.76 -1.01
CA HIS A 39 11.21 -15.23 -0.07
C HIS A 39 11.28 -13.70 -0.09
N LEU A 40 11.14 -13.08 -1.27
CA LEU A 40 11.25 -11.62 -1.42
C LEU A 40 9.91 -10.89 -1.24
N GLY A 41 8.79 -11.58 -1.46
CA GLY A 41 7.46 -10.99 -1.40
C GLY A 41 7.09 -10.45 -0.02
N PRO A 42 7.16 -11.26 1.06
CA PRO A 42 6.90 -10.77 2.41
C PRO A 42 7.80 -9.57 2.79
N LEU A 43 9.10 -9.65 2.46
CA LEU A 43 10.06 -8.56 2.72
C LEU A 43 9.68 -7.26 1.99
N GLN A 44 9.26 -7.35 0.73
CA GLN A 44 8.80 -6.19 -0.05
C GLN A 44 7.54 -5.57 0.55
N ILE A 45 6.56 -6.39 0.95
CA ILE A 45 5.31 -5.91 1.53
C ILE A 45 5.59 -5.22 2.87
N SER A 46 6.41 -5.83 3.73
CA SER A 46 6.82 -5.21 5.00
C SER A 46 7.50 -3.86 4.77
N LEU A 47 8.39 -3.75 3.78
CA LEU A 47 9.02 -2.47 3.39
C LEU A 47 7.96 -1.44 2.98
N GLY A 48 7.01 -1.82 2.13
CA GLY A 48 5.92 -0.95 1.67
C GLY A 48 5.07 -0.39 2.81
N CYS A 49 4.75 -1.22 3.80
CA CYS A 49 3.98 -0.82 4.98
C CYS A 49 4.79 0.14 5.88
N MET A 50 6.09 -0.10 6.06
CA MET A 50 6.98 0.77 6.86
C MET A 50 7.15 2.17 6.28
N ILE A 51 6.99 2.37 4.96
CA ILE A 51 7.12 3.70 4.31
C ILE A 51 6.17 4.73 4.94
N ILE A 52 4.98 4.31 5.38
CA ILE A 52 4.01 5.23 6.01
C ILE A 52 4.57 5.77 7.33
N ASP A 53 5.24 4.93 8.12
CA ASP A 53 5.84 5.35 9.38
C ASP A 53 7.10 6.21 9.14
N ILE A 54 7.91 5.86 8.14
CA ILE A 54 9.03 6.70 7.68
C ILE A 54 8.53 8.08 7.27
N ALA A 55 7.45 8.16 6.49
CA ALA A 55 6.92 9.43 6.00
C ALA A 55 6.44 10.34 7.13
N LYS A 56 5.77 9.80 8.15
CA LYS A 56 5.39 10.54 9.37
C LYS A 56 6.62 11.09 10.09
N PHE A 57 7.67 10.28 10.19
CA PHE A 57 8.92 10.70 10.82
C PHE A 57 9.66 11.77 10.00
N LEU A 58 9.76 11.58 8.69
CA LEU A 58 10.39 12.54 7.77
C LEU A 58 9.69 13.90 7.82
N PHE A 59 8.38 13.95 8.05
CA PHE A 59 7.69 15.23 8.25
C PHE A 59 8.26 16.02 9.44
N ILE A 60 8.50 15.37 10.59
CA ILE A 60 9.14 16.00 11.76
C ILE A 60 10.56 16.44 11.41
N PHE A 61 11.30 15.59 10.68
CA PHE A 61 12.65 15.92 10.21
C PHE A 61 12.66 17.17 9.33
N PHE A 62 11.74 17.29 8.36
CA PHE A 62 11.62 18.46 7.49
C PHE A 62 11.26 19.74 8.26
N LEU A 63 10.46 19.66 9.32
CA LEU A 63 10.17 20.82 10.19
C LEU A 63 11.43 21.31 10.90
N VAL A 64 12.22 20.38 11.46
CA VAL A 64 13.51 20.71 12.08
C VAL A 64 14.47 21.31 11.05
N LEU A 65 14.62 20.66 9.90
CA LEU A 65 15.45 21.16 8.79
C LEU A 65 15.08 22.59 8.40
N THR A 66 13.79 22.86 8.22
CA THR A 66 13.28 24.19 7.85
C THR A 66 13.57 25.23 8.93
N SER A 67 13.40 24.88 10.22
CA SER A 67 13.70 25.78 11.33
C SER A 67 15.17 26.20 11.34
N PHE A 68 16.10 25.26 11.19
CA PHE A 68 17.53 25.56 11.14
C PHE A 68 17.93 26.24 9.84
N ALA A 69 17.32 25.89 8.71
CA ALA A 69 17.57 26.55 7.43
C ALA A 69 17.22 28.04 7.48
N CYS A 70 16.02 28.38 7.94
CA CYS A 70 15.62 29.78 8.11
C CYS A 70 16.53 30.51 9.11
N GLY A 71 16.91 29.86 10.22
CA GLY A 71 17.78 30.46 11.23
C GLY A 71 19.20 30.76 10.71
N LEU A 72 19.82 29.81 10.00
CA LEU A 72 21.16 30.00 9.41
C LEU A 72 21.12 30.98 8.24
N ASN A 73 20.11 30.89 7.37
CA ASN A 73 19.92 31.87 6.30
C ASN A 73 19.77 33.28 6.87
N GLN A 74 18.97 33.48 7.91
CA GLN A 74 18.83 34.79 8.54
C GLN A 74 20.12 35.31 9.18
N LEU A 75 21.00 34.42 9.65
CA LEU A 75 22.30 34.78 10.22
C LEU A 75 23.31 35.17 9.13
N TYR A 76 23.28 34.48 7.99
CA TYR A 76 24.27 34.61 6.94
C TYR A 76 23.83 35.43 5.72
N TRP A 77 22.55 35.78 5.55
CA TRP A 77 22.02 36.44 4.33
C TRP A 77 22.74 37.73 3.92
N TYR A 78 23.38 38.42 4.88
CA TYR A 78 24.10 39.66 4.65
C TYR A 78 25.52 39.44 4.09
N TYR A 79 26.13 38.28 4.33
CA TYR A 79 27.54 38.01 4.03
C TYR A 79 27.74 37.45 2.62
N ASP A 80 27.51 38.29 1.62
CA ASP A 80 27.56 37.91 0.20
C ASP A 80 28.86 37.17 -0.20
N SER A 81 28.71 36.11 -1.01
CA SER A 81 29.80 35.31 -1.58
C SER A 81 30.42 35.96 -2.82
N THR A 82 29.78 36.97 -3.42
CA THR A 82 30.33 37.69 -4.58
C THR A 82 31.40 38.72 -4.20
N THR A 83 31.51 39.07 -2.93
CA THR A 83 32.53 40.00 -2.43
C THR A 83 33.84 39.25 -2.22
N GLU A 84 34.82 39.49 -3.10
CA GLU A 84 36.17 38.95 -2.98
C GLU A 84 36.99 39.76 -1.97
N TYR A 85 37.54 39.09 -0.96
CA TYR A 85 38.46 39.70 0.00
C TYR A 85 39.89 39.34 -0.37
N CYS A 86 40.66 40.32 -0.83
CA CYS A 86 42.06 40.14 -1.21
C CYS A 86 43.00 40.57 -0.09
N ARG A 87 43.83 39.64 0.38
CA ARG A 87 44.87 39.92 1.38
C ARG A 87 46.26 39.74 0.78
N GLN A 88 47.12 40.72 1.02
CA GLN A 88 48.51 40.66 0.59
C GLN A 88 49.31 39.80 1.59
N LYS A 89 49.87 38.67 1.12
CA LYS A 89 50.76 37.83 1.93
C LYS A 89 52.09 38.54 2.16
N PRO A 90 52.82 38.23 3.24
CA PRO A 90 54.16 38.79 3.50
C PRO A 90 55.18 38.49 2.38
N ASN A 91 54.89 37.53 1.50
CA ASN A 91 55.69 37.16 0.35
C ASN A 91 55.44 38.05 -0.90
N GLY A 92 54.59 39.08 -0.79
CA GLY A 92 54.21 39.97 -1.90
C GLY A 92 53.06 39.45 -2.77
N ASN A 93 52.71 38.17 -2.67
CA ASN A 93 51.59 37.58 -3.41
C ASN A 93 50.25 38.01 -2.82
N VAL A 94 49.30 38.43 -3.66
CA VAL A 94 47.92 38.71 -3.27
C VAL A 94 47.10 37.43 -3.39
N GLU A 95 46.44 37.01 -2.32
CA GLU A 95 45.47 35.91 -2.33
C GLU A 95 44.07 36.48 -2.10
N CYS A 96 43.16 36.20 -3.01
CA CYS A 96 41.76 36.58 -2.91
C CYS A 96 40.94 35.35 -2.56
N GLN A 97 40.11 35.47 -1.51
CA GLN A 97 39.21 34.42 -1.07
C GLN A 97 37.80 34.99 -0.90
N SER A 98 36.83 34.21 -1.33
CA SER A 98 35.40 34.53 -1.25
C SER A 98 34.75 33.75 -0.11
N ASN A 99 33.69 34.30 0.47
CA ASN A 99 32.89 33.58 1.46
C ASN A 99 32.19 32.37 0.81
N PRO A 100 31.99 31.28 1.55
CA PRO A 100 31.20 30.14 1.07
C PRO A 100 29.74 30.54 0.81
N ASP A 101 29.14 30.00 -0.25
CA ASP A 101 27.75 30.26 -0.68
C ASP A 101 26.69 29.49 0.12
N ALA A 102 27.14 28.66 1.07
CA ALA A 102 26.37 27.58 1.68
C ALA A 102 25.08 28.00 2.43
N PHE A 103 25.01 29.23 2.95
CA PHE A 103 23.90 29.71 3.80
C PHE A 103 23.29 31.06 3.36
N MET A 104 23.53 31.49 2.11
CA MET A 104 23.09 32.81 1.63
C MET A 104 21.61 32.87 1.25
N THR A 105 21.17 31.84 0.56
CA THR A 105 19.80 31.70 0.08
C THR A 105 19.16 30.47 0.69
N LEU A 106 17.83 30.49 0.86
CA LEU A 106 17.12 29.42 1.54
C LEU A 106 17.30 28.06 0.83
N ASP A 107 17.26 28.04 -0.49
CA ASP A 107 17.43 26.84 -1.30
C ASP A 107 18.83 26.21 -1.17
N VAL A 108 19.88 27.03 -1.23
CA VAL A 108 21.26 26.56 -1.02
C VAL A 108 21.46 26.12 0.42
N THR A 109 20.91 26.85 1.39
CA THR A 109 20.92 26.46 2.81
C THR A 109 20.25 25.10 3.03
N PHE A 110 19.09 24.86 2.42
CA PHE A 110 18.40 23.56 2.47
C PHE A 110 19.27 22.44 1.89
N ALA A 111 19.89 22.67 0.73
CA ALA A 111 20.77 21.70 0.11
C ALA A 111 22.01 21.42 0.97
N THR A 112 22.66 22.46 1.51
CA THR A 112 23.82 22.35 2.41
C THR A 112 23.48 21.52 3.65
N LEU A 113 22.37 21.84 4.32
CA LEU A 113 21.95 21.10 5.51
C LEU A 113 21.58 19.65 5.18
N PHE A 114 20.90 19.41 4.05
CA PHE A 114 20.61 18.05 3.59
C PHE A 114 21.88 17.24 3.34
N TRP A 115 22.85 17.78 2.60
CA TRP A 115 24.11 17.10 2.31
C TRP A 115 25.00 16.94 3.56
N SER A 116 24.83 17.81 4.55
CA SER A 116 25.52 17.69 5.83
C SER A 116 25.12 16.44 6.61
N LEU A 117 23.90 15.92 6.45
CA LEU A 117 23.47 14.65 7.08
C LEU A 117 24.37 13.47 6.68
N PHE A 118 24.88 13.49 5.46
CA PHE A 118 25.77 12.46 4.91
C PHE A 118 27.26 12.77 5.14
N GLY A 119 27.57 13.86 5.86
CA GLY A 119 28.95 14.28 6.13
C GLY A 119 29.67 14.91 4.93
N ILE A 120 28.94 15.31 3.88
CA ILE A 120 29.54 15.91 2.68
C ILE A 120 29.82 17.41 2.88
N SER A 121 29.03 18.10 3.70
CA SER A 121 29.25 19.52 3.99
C SER A 121 30.43 19.72 4.95
N SER A 122 31.35 20.61 4.60
CA SER A 122 32.53 20.91 5.43
C SER A 122 32.18 21.90 6.56
N PRO A 123 32.73 21.75 7.78
CA PRO A 123 32.59 22.74 8.84
C PRO A 123 33.06 24.15 8.45
N ARG A 124 34.01 24.23 7.51
CA ARG A 124 34.55 25.51 6.98
C ARG A 124 33.55 26.31 6.16
N SER A 125 32.40 25.74 5.82
CA SER A 125 31.29 26.46 5.17
C SER A 125 30.66 27.54 6.07
N THR A 126 30.99 27.55 7.37
CA THR A 126 30.52 28.55 8.36
C THR A 126 31.55 29.64 8.67
N GLU A 127 32.81 29.49 8.21
CA GLU A 127 33.91 30.43 8.45
C GLU A 127 33.78 31.64 7.49
N LEU A 128 33.84 32.86 8.03
CA LEU A 128 33.73 34.09 7.25
C LEU A 128 35.12 34.70 7.05
N VAL A 129 35.39 35.25 5.86
CA VAL A 129 36.68 35.88 5.58
C VAL A 129 36.83 37.21 6.32
N GLU A 130 35.71 37.88 6.66
CA GLU A 130 35.70 39.14 7.44
C GLU A 130 36.12 38.95 8.92
N GLY A 131 36.15 37.72 9.44
CA GLY A 131 36.61 37.42 10.79
C GLY A 131 35.69 37.89 11.92
N HIS A 132 34.38 38.00 11.67
CA HIS A 132 33.38 38.27 12.72
C HIS A 132 33.19 37.05 13.61
N THR A 133 34.07 36.91 14.59
CA THR A 133 34.14 35.76 15.50
C THR A 133 32.82 35.42 16.21
N PHE A 134 31.99 36.42 16.52
CA PHE A 134 30.69 36.19 17.16
C PHE A 134 29.70 35.48 16.23
N ILE A 135 29.61 35.92 14.97
CA ILE A 135 28.69 35.33 13.99
C ILE A 135 29.13 33.93 13.62
N GLU A 136 30.44 33.73 13.43
CA GLU A 136 31.03 32.40 13.22
C GLU A 136 30.72 31.46 14.38
N LEU A 137 30.87 31.92 15.63
CA LEU A 137 30.56 31.12 16.81
C LEU A 137 29.09 30.73 16.87
N VAL A 138 28.17 31.66 16.59
CA VAL A 138 26.72 31.39 16.59
C VAL A 138 26.36 30.45 15.45
N GLY A 139 26.91 30.66 14.25
CA GLY A 139 26.67 29.82 13.07
C GLY A 139 27.20 28.40 13.26
N GLN A 140 28.44 28.25 13.75
CA GLN A 140 29.01 26.97 14.14
C GLN A 140 28.19 26.30 15.25
N GLY A 141 27.75 27.06 16.25
CA GLY A 141 26.89 26.56 17.33
C GLY A 141 25.56 26.03 16.83
N MET A 142 24.87 26.77 15.95
CA MET A 142 23.61 26.36 15.33
C MET A 142 23.79 25.15 14.41
N PHE A 143 24.87 25.10 13.64
CA PHE A 143 25.18 23.97 12.75
C PHE A 143 25.52 22.69 13.54
N MET A 144 26.29 22.83 14.63
CA MET A 144 26.58 21.72 15.55
C MET A 144 25.33 21.22 16.26
N ALA A 145 24.46 22.13 16.74
CA ALA A 145 23.18 21.77 17.35
C ALA A 145 22.27 21.04 16.35
N TYR A 146 22.23 21.50 15.10
CA TYR A 146 21.53 20.81 14.02
C TYR A 146 22.05 19.39 13.81
N HIS A 147 23.36 19.18 13.78
CA HIS A 147 23.95 17.85 13.62
C HIS A 147 23.62 16.91 14.79
N VAL A 148 23.73 17.38 16.03
CA VAL A 148 23.36 16.58 17.21
C VAL A 148 21.89 16.19 17.14
N LEU A 149 21.00 17.15 16.88
CA LEU A 149 19.57 16.87 16.81
C LEU A 149 19.24 15.93 15.64
N SER A 150 19.76 16.21 14.44
CA SER A 150 19.40 15.47 13.23
C SER A 150 20.04 14.09 13.18
N ILE A 151 21.35 13.98 13.38
CA ILE A 151 22.08 12.72 13.21
C ILE A 151 21.99 11.87 14.48
N VAL A 152 22.21 12.46 15.65
CA VAL A 152 22.27 11.66 16.89
C VAL A 152 20.88 11.38 17.45
N VAL A 153 19.95 12.34 17.40
CA VAL A 153 18.61 12.12 17.95
C VAL A 153 17.66 11.57 16.88
N LEU A 154 17.45 12.29 15.78
CA LEU A 154 16.41 11.93 14.82
C LEU A 154 16.72 10.65 14.05
N ILE A 155 17.92 10.45 13.50
CA ILE A 155 18.24 9.19 12.80
C ILE A 155 18.13 7.99 13.73
N ASN A 156 18.62 8.09 14.98
CA ASN A 156 18.52 6.98 15.94
C ASN A 156 17.07 6.66 16.33
N MET A 157 16.22 7.68 16.45
CA MET A 157 14.78 7.48 16.68
C MET A 157 14.07 6.89 15.46
N LEU A 158 14.45 7.28 14.24
CA LEU A 158 13.93 6.67 13.01
C LEU A 158 14.27 5.19 12.95
N ILE A 159 15.52 4.81 13.25
CA ILE A 159 15.95 3.41 13.27
C ILE A 159 15.18 2.63 14.34
N ALA A 160 15.00 3.19 15.53
CA ALA A 160 14.24 2.54 16.60
C ALA A 160 12.76 2.34 16.22
N MET A 161 12.12 3.35 15.65
CA MET A 161 10.73 3.27 15.17
C MET A 161 10.59 2.25 14.03
N MET A 162 11.53 2.24 13.09
CA MET A 162 11.58 1.28 11.98
C MET A 162 11.74 -0.15 12.46
N SER A 163 12.63 -0.39 13.43
CA SER A 163 12.84 -1.73 14.00
C SER A 163 11.57 -2.27 14.66
N ASN A 164 10.90 -1.43 15.47
CA ASN A 164 9.65 -1.82 16.11
C ASN A 164 8.51 -2.03 15.10
N SER A 165 8.39 -1.14 14.10
CA SER A 165 7.40 -1.27 13.02
C SER A 165 7.63 -2.54 12.21
N PHE A 166 8.89 -2.87 11.87
CA PHE A 166 9.25 -4.08 11.15
C PHE A 166 8.79 -5.34 11.88
N GLN A 167 9.05 -5.46 13.18
CA GLN A 167 8.63 -6.63 13.97
C GLN A 167 7.11 -6.81 13.99
N VAL A 168 6.36 -5.73 14.21
CA VAL A 168 4.88 -5.76 14.24
C VAL A 168 4.29 -6.17 12.88
N ILE A 169 4.90 -5.68 11.79
CA ILE A 169 4.44 -5.96 10.42
C ILE A 169 4.86 -7.38 10.00
N GLU A 170 6.04 -7.84 10.39
CA GLU A 170 6.58 -9.16 10.03
C GLU A 170 5.69 -10.32 10.50
N ASP A 171 5.11 -10.22 11.71
CA ASP A 171 4.22 -11.24 12.28
C ASP A 171 3.03 -11.59 11.36
N HIS A 172 2.57 -10.64 10.56
CA HIS A 172 1.40 -10.77 9.67
C HIS A 172 1.78 -10.73 8.18
N ALA A 173 3.07 -10.58 7.87
CA ALA A 173 3.55 -10.30 6.52
C ALA A 173 3.23 -11.42 5.52
N ASP A 174 3.23 -12.69 5.95
CA ASP A 174 2.87 -13.81 5.07
C ASP A 174 1.38 -13.79 4.67
N GLN A 175 0.48 -13.40 5.57
CA GLN A 175 -0.94 -13.27 5.27
C GLN A 175 -1.18 -12.10 4.31
N GLU A 176 -0.57 -10.94 4.59
CA GLU A 176 -0.66 -9.76 3.73
C GLU A 176 -0.05 -10.03 2.34
N TRP A 177 1.10 -10.69 2.28
CA TRP A 177 1.73 -11.11 1.03
C TRP A 177 0.85 -12.06 0.23
N LYS A 178 0.27 -13.09 0.87
CA LYS A 178 -0.65 -14.02 0.19
C LYS A 178 -1.89 -13.30 -0.33
N PHE A 179 -2.42 -12.32 0.42
CA PHE A 179 -3.52 -11.48 -0.04
C PHE A 179 -3.12 -10.63 -1.25
N ALA A 180 -1.99 -9.92 -1.18
CA ALA A 180 -1.46 -9.10 -2.29
C ALA A 180 -1.20 -9.95 -3.54
N ARG A 181 -0.57 -11.11 -3.38
CA ARG A 181 -0.30 -12.07 -4.46
C ARG A 181 -1.60 -12.59 -5.08
N SER A 182 -2.62 -12.89 -4.27
CA SER A 182 -3.92 -13.34 -4.77
C SER A 182 -4.61 -12.24 -5.57
N LYS A 183 -4.52 -10.98 -5.13
CA LYS A 183 -5.04 -9.83 -5.87
C LYS A 183 -4.32 -9.63 -7.20
N LEU A 184 -3.00 -9.83 -7.24
CA LEU A 184 -2.23 -9.83 -8.48
C LEU A 184 -2.75 -10.92 -9.43
N TRP A 185 -2.87 -12.16 -8.98
CA TRP A 185 -3.39 -13.26 -9.81
C TRP A 185 -4.82 -13.01 -10.28
N MET A 186 -5.70 -12.47 -9.42
CA MET A 186 -7.06 -12.09 -9.78
C MET A 186 -7.08 -11.10 -10.96
N SER A 187 -6.15 -10.14 -10.99
CA SER A 187 -6.04 -9.18 -12.10
C SER A 187 -5.68 -9.82 -13.45
N TYR A 188 -5.10 -11.03 -13.46
CA TYR A 188 -4.84 -11.80 -14.67
C TYR A 188 -6.00 -12.72 -15.06
N PHE A 189 -6.91 -13.04 -14.13
CA PHE A 189 -8.08 -13.87 -14.41
C PHE A 189 -9.22 -13.07 -15.06
N ASP A 190 -9.32 -11.76 -14.81
CA ASP A 190 -10.30 -10.91 -15.47
C ASP A 190 -9.95 -10.73 -16.97
N GLU A 191 -10.93 -10.99 -17.86
CA GLU A 191 -10.77 -11.11 -19.32
C GLU A 191 -10.39 -9.80 -20.08
N GLY A 192 -9.90 -8.76 -19.40
CA GLY A 192 -9.71 -7.42 -19.97
C GLY A 192 -8.44 -7.20 -20.80
N CYS A 193 -7.36 -7.96 -20.55
CA CYS A 193 -6.05 -7.72 -21.15
C CYS A 193 -5.37 -9.04 -21.56
N THR A 194 -5.80 -9.64 -22.66
CA THR A 194 -5.26 -10.93 -23.14
C THR A 194 -3.82 -10.86 -23.65
N LEU A 195 -3.24 -9.67 -23.78
CA LEU A 195 -1.92 -9.45 -24.37
C LEU A 195 -1.06 -8.52 -23.49
N PRO A 196 0.18 -8.90 -23.12
CA PRO A 196 1.10 -8.00 -22.45
C PRO A 196 1.54 -6.86 -23.41
N PRO A 197 1.90 -5.66 -22.91
CA PRO A 197 2.65 -4.70 -23.72
C PRO A 197 3.93 -5.36 -24.26
N PRO A 198 4.32 -5.15 -25.53
CA PRO A 198 3.82 -4.18 -26.52
C PRO A 198 2.60 -4.66 -27.34
N PHE A 199 2.20 -5.92 -27.21
CA PHE A 199 1.19 -6.55 -28.08
C PHE A 199 -0.23 -6.04 -27.83
N ASN A 200 -0.47 -5.35 -26.71
CA ASN A 200 -1.71 -4.64 -26.42
C ASN A 200 -1.95 -3.40 -27.31
N VAL A 201 -0.96 -2.97 -28.10
CA VAL A 201 -1.12 -1.83 -29.06
C VAL A 201 -1.82 -2.28 -30.34
N ILE A 202 -1.70 -3.56 -30.71
CA ILE A 202 -2.39 -4.10 -31.88
C ILE A 202 -3.85 -4.30 -31.48
N ILE A 203 -4.73 -3.46 -32.03
CA ILE A 203 -6.17 -3.51 -31.75
C ILE A 203 -6.66 -4.93 -32.01
N SER A 204 -7.17 -5.59 -30.97
CA SER A 204 -7.76 -6.92 -31.11
C SER A 204 -8.88 -6.88 -32.16
N PRO A 205 -8.92 -7.84 -33.11
CA PRO A 205 -9.99 -7.92 -34.11
C PRO A 205 -11.40 -7.88 -33.49
N LYS A 206 -11.56 -8.42 -32.27
CA LYS A 206 -12.81 -8.33 -31.50
C LYS A 206 -13.14 -6.90 -31.05
N SER A 207 -12.13 -6.13 -30.63
CA SER A 207 -12.31 -4.73 -30.23
C SER A 207 -12.73 -3.85 -31.40
N ILE A 208 -12.19 -4.08 -32.60
CA ILE A 208 -12.63 -3.41 -33.83
C ILE A 208 -14.10 -3.70 -34.12
N LEU A 209 -14.53 -4.97 -34.01
CA LEU A 209 -15.93 -5.36 -34.24
C LEU A 209 -16.90 -4.70 -33.24
N TYR A 210 -16.56 -4.70 -31.94
CA TYR A 210 -17.36 -4.00 -30.94
C TYR A 210 -17.36 -2.48 -31.13
N PHE A 211 -16.25 -1.89 -31.56
CA PHE A 211 -16.15 -0.47 -31.85
C PHE A 211 -16.99 -0.08 -33.08
N ILE A 212 -16.98 -0.89 -34.14
CA ILE A 212 -17.84 -0.70 -35.32
C ILE A 212 -19.31 -0.90 -34.97
N GLN A 213 -19.65 -1.91 -34.16
CA GLN A 213 -21.03 -2.10 -33.67
C GLN A 213 -21.49 -0.94 -32.78
N GLY A 214 -20.60 -0.40 -31.94
CA GLY A 214 -20.85 0.78 -31.11
C GLY A 214 -21.03 2.04 -31.96
N LEU A 215 -20.20 2.25 -32.97
CA LEU A 215 -20.35 3.33 -33.96
C LEU A 215 -21.66 3.17 -34.73
N ALA A 216 -21.99 1.98 -35.22
CA ALA A 216 -23.23 1.70 -35.93
C ALA A 216 -24.45 1.98 -35.04
N GLY A 217 -24.42 1.60 -33.75
CA GLY A 217 -25.44 1.93 -32.77
C GLY A 217 -25.53 3.43 -32.46
N LEU A 218 -24.40 4.15 -32.47
CA LEU A 218 -24.33 5.60 -32.31
C LEU A 218 -24.92 6.31 -33.54
N PHE A 219 -24.58 5.85 -34.73
CA PHE A 219 -25.14 6.33 -36.00
C PHE A 219 -26.63 6.02 -36.10
N GLN A 220 -27.09 4.87 -35.61
CA GLN A 220 -28.49 4.49 -35.58
C GLN A 220 -29.29 5.34 -34.56
N LYS A 221 -28.69 5.72 -33.42
CA LYS A 221 -29.25 6.71 -32.48
C LYS A 221 -29.26 8.14 -33.04
N LEU A 222 -28.27 8.53 -33.83
CA LEU A 222 -28.20 9.85 -34.47
C LEU A 222 -29.13 9.97 -35.69
N TYR A 223 -29.37 8.88 -36.42
CA TYR A 223 -30.25 8.84 -37.58
C TYR A 223 -31.73 8.63 -37.21
N SER A 224 -32.01 8.04 -36.04
CA SER A 224 -33.37 7.95 -35.51
C SER A 224 -33.78 9.28 -34.87
N ARG A 225 -34.40 10.17 -35.67
CA ARG A 225 -35.15 11.33 -35.14
C ARG A 225 -36.18 10.85 -34.10
N PRO A 226 -36.40 11.60 -33.00
CA PRO A 226 -37.45 11.27 -32.04
C PRO A 226 -38.82 11.54 -32.67
N GLN A 227 -39.52 10.49 -33.12
CA GLN A 227 -40.93 10.61 -33.44
C GLN A 227 -41.71 10.58 -32.12
N LYS A 228 -42.12 11.76 -31.64
CA LYS A 228 -43.14 11.87 -30.59
C LYS A 228 -44.46 11.36 -31.16
N VAL A 229 -44.90 10.20 -30.68
CA VAL A 229 -46.32 9.79 -30.74
C VAL A 229 -46.77 9.60 -29.29
N PRO A 230 -47.71 10.41 -28.77
CA PRO A 230 -48.39 10.09 -27.52
C PRO A 230 -49.61 9.22 -27.81
N GLN A 231 -50.01 8.44 -26.78
CA GLN A 231 -51.15 7.51 -26.69
C GLN A 231 -50.75 6.04 -26.90
N SER A 232 -51.14 5.07 -26.07
CA SER A 232 -52.06 5.07 -24.92
C SER A 232 -51.72 3.89 -24.02
N ILE A 233 -52.16 4.00 -22.77
CA ILE A 233 -52.19 2.93 -21.77
C ILE A 233 -52.74 1.63 -22.38
N ASN A 234 -51.95 0.55 -22.31
CA ASN A 234 -52.43 -0.81 -22.09
C ASN A 234 -51.26 -1.70 -21.63
N LYS A 235 -51.16 -1.89 -20.31
CA LYS A 235 -50.30 -2.91 -19.72
C LYS A 235 -51.05 -4.24 -19.76
N SER A 236 -50.64 -5.15 -20.65
CA SER A 236 -50.90 -6.58 -20.51
C SER A 236 -49.58 -7.33 -20.41
N ASN A 237 -49.48 -8.15 -19.37
CA ASN A 237 -48.32 -8.91 -18.93
C ASN A 237 -47.59 -9.71 -20.03
N ARG A 238 -46.27 -9.59 -20.09
CA ARG A 238 -45.40 -10.72 -20.41
C ARG A 238 -44.03 -10.60 -19.74
N SER A 239 -43.86 -11.50 -18.78
CA SER A 239 -42.69 -11.97 -18.03
C SER A 239 -41.32 -11.95 -18.75
N GLN A 240 -40.32 -11.35 -18.08
CA GLN A 240 -38.88 -11.69 -17.99
C GLN A 240 -38.26 -10.62 -17.07
N GLY A 241 -37.84 -10.83 -15.82
CA GLY A 241 -36.89 -11.83 -15.28
C GLY A 241 -35.46 -11.37 -15.58
N ARG A 242 -34.56 -11.04 -14.65
CA ARG A 242 -34.55 -10.98 -13.18
C ARG A 242 -33.28 -10.17 -12.81
N THR A 243 -33.42 -9.01 -12.15
CA THR A 243 -32.30 -8.30 -11.49
C THR A 243 -32.19 -8.85 -10.08
N TYR A 244 -31.02 -9.34 -9.68
CA TYR A 244 -30.76 -9.78 -8.30
C TYR A 244 -30.70 -8.55 -7.39
N GLN A 245 -31.81 -8.27 -6.70
CA GLN A 245 -31.83 -7.45 -5.49
C GLN A 245 -32.00 -8.36 -4.28
N ARG A 246 -31.04 -8.21 -3.36
CA ARG A 246 -30.96 -8.84 -2.04
C ARG A 246 -32.11 -8.35 -1.16
N SER A 247 -32.94 -9.28 -0.69
CA SER A 247 -33.91 -9.05 0.38
C SER A 247 -33.89 -10.25 1.33
N THR A 248 -33.43 -9.98 2.55
CA THR A 248 -33.62 -10.83 3.73
C THR A 248 -35.06 -10.66 4.21
N GLU A 249 -35.93 -11.58 3.82
CA GLU A 249 -37.24 -11.77 4.45
C GLU A 249 -37.45 -13.27 4.66
N VAL A 250 -37.67 -13.64 5.92
CA VAL A 250 -38.02 -14.99 6.37
C VAL A 250 -39.54 -15.13 6.24
N PRO A 251 -40.06 -16.20 5.61
CA PRO A 251 -41.42 -16.62 5.86
C PRO A 251 -41.43 -17.95 6.64
N ALA A 252 -42.00 -17.88 7.84
CA ALA A 252 -42.55 -19.04 8.52
C ALA A 252 -43.72 -19.60 7.70
N GLN A 253 -43.76 -20.91 7.49
CA GLN A 253 -45.04 -21.63 7.46
C GLN A 253 -44.87 -23.13 7.66
N ASN A 254 -45.71 -23.61 8.57
CA ASN A 254 -45.92 -24.98 9.03
C ASN A 254 -46.28 -25.94 7.89
N HIS A 255 -45.80 -27.18 7.98
CA HIS A 255 -46.61 -28.34 7.64
C HIS A 255 -46.38 -29.47 8.65
N GLN A 256 -47.49 -29.90 9.24
CA GLN A 256 -47.61 -31.01 10.17
C GLN A 256 -47.47 -32.38 9.48
N ALA A 257 -46.94 -33.31 10.29
CA ALA A 257 -47.21 -34.74 10.36
C ALA A 257 -46.69 -35.67 9.25
N LYS A 258 -45.69 -36.48 9.63
CA LYS A 258 -45.93 -37.91 9.88
C LYS A 258 -44.85 -38.50 10.79
N GLU A 259 -45.28 -38.96 11.95
CA GLU A 259 -44.53 -39.90 12.78
C GLU A 259 -44.43 -41.23 12.03
N GLU A 260 -43.21 -41.75 11.88
CA GLU A 260 -42.99 -43.19 11.79
C GLU A 260 -41.71 -43.52 12.56
N ASN A 261 -41.93 -44.29 13.63
CA ASN A 261 -40.93 -44.91 14.48
C ASN A 261 -40.17 -45.98 13.67
N ASN A 262 -38.84 -45.96 13.69
CA ASN A 262 -38.09 -47.21 13.85
C ASN A 262 -36.63 -47.01 14.26
N GLY A 263 -36.20 -47.96 15.10
CA GLY A 263 -34.90 -48.07 15.74
C GLY A 263 -33.72 -48.22 14.78
N GLY A 264 -32.54 -47.95 15.34
CA GLY A 264 -31.30 -47.87 14.59
C GLY A 264 -30.79 -49.19 14.03
N ASP A 265 -29.83 -49.06 13.12
CA ASP A 265 -28.69 -49.97 13.08
C ASP A 265 -27.52 -49.33 12.31
N ARG A 266 -26.32 -49.84 12.62
CA ARG A 266 -25.01 -49.55 12.01
C ARG A 266 -25.07 -49.37 10.50
N SER A 267 -24.46 -48.29 10.02
CA SER A 267 -24.04 -48.19 8.61
C SER A 267 -22.65 -48.81 8.47
N GLU A 268 -22.62 -50.09 8.15
CA GLU A 268 -21.47 -50.75 7.53
C GLU A 268 -21.16 -50.06 6.19
N GLU A 269 -19.92 -49.63 6.04
CA GLU A 269 -19.32 -49.14 4.80
C GLU A 269 -19.25 -50.30 3.81
N LYS A 270 -20.20 -50.38 2.89
CA LYS A 270 -20.13 -51.29 1.73
C LYS A 270 -19.40 -50.58 0.60
N ASP A 271 -18.19 -51.06 0.32
CA ASP A 271 -17.45 -50.78 -0.92
C ASP A 271 -18.28 -51.23 -2.13
N GLU A 272 -19.09 -50.31 -2.69
CA GLU A 272 -19.77 -50.52 -3.96
C GLU A 272 -18.76 -50.35 -5.10
N HIS A 273 -18.40 -51.48 -5.71
CA HIS A 273 -17.61 -51.55 -6.94
C HIS A 273 -18.41 -50.91 -8.09
N ILE A 274 -18.10 -49.65 -8.43
CA ILE A 274 -18.75 -48.90 -9.52
C ILE A 274 -18.29 -49.47 -10.87
N PRO A 275 -19.19 -49.97 -11.75
CA PRO A 275 -18.80 -50.46 -13.08
C PRO A 275 -18.25 -49.34 -13.96
N HIS A 276 -17.15 -49.61 -14.66
CA HIS A 276 -16.39 -48.67 -15.51
C HIS A 276 -17.19 -48.03 -16.68
N TRP A 277 -18.43 -48.47 -16.93
CA TRP A 277 -19.30 -47.92 -17.99
C TRP A 277 -20.39 -46.98 -17.47
N ALA A 278 -20.48 -46.75 -16.15
CA ALA A 278 -21.41 -45.77 -15.60
C ALA A 278 -21.06 -44.37 -16.15
N PRO A 279 -22.03 -43.60 -16.70
CA PRO A 279 -21.80 -42.20 -17.05
C PRO A 279 -21.24 -41.53 -15.81
N HIS A 280 -20.10 -40.81 -15.94
CA HIS A 280 -19.48 -40.07 -14.84
C HIS A 280 -20.57 -39.42 -13.99
N TYR A 281 -20.85 -39.99 -12.81
CA TYR A 281 -21.78 -39.42 -11.88
C TYR A 281 -21.11 -38.16 -11.36
N GLN A 282 -21.35 -37.05 -12.04
CA GLN A 282 -21.01 -35.74 -11.54
C GLN A 282 -22.04 -35.45 -10.45
N PRO A 283 -21.65 -35.45 -9.16
CA PRO A 283 -22.58 -35.05 -8.12
C PRO A 283 -23.09 -33.65 -8.49
N LYS A 284 -24.42 -33.47 -8.47
CA LYS A 284 -25.03 -32.15 -8.66
C LYS A 284 -24.29 -31.17 -7.74
N PRO A 285 -23.89 -29.98 -8.23
CA PRO A 285 -23.18 -29.03 -7.39
C PRO A 285 -24.04 -28.77 -6.15
N ALA A 286 -23.51 -29.12 -4.98
CA ALA A 286 -24.19 -28.89 -3.72
C ALA A 286 -24.61 -27.42 -3.69
N SER A 287 -25.89 -27.15 -3.39
CA SER A 287 -26.37 -25.78 -3.27
C SER A 287 -25.47 -25.04 -2.27
N TYR A 288 -25.17 -23.77 -2.51
CA TYR A 288 -24.37 -22.94 -1.60
C TYR A 288 -24.86 -23.09 -0.14
N GLU A 289 -26.18 -23.20 0.04
CA GLU A 289 -26.83 -23.44 1.33
C GLU A 289 -26.42 -24.78 1.98
N GLU A 290 -26.36 -25.87 1.21
CA GLU A 290 -25.96 -27.18 1.71
C GLU A 290 -24.48 -27.19 2.12
N VAL A 291 -23.61 -26.58 1.31
CA VAL A 291 -22.19 -26.43 1.63
C VAL A 291 -22.03 -25.57 2.89
N MET A 292 -22.77 -24.47 2.99
CA MET A 292 -22.73 -23.58 4.14
C MET A 292 -23.19 -24.29 5.42
N CYS A 293 -24.31 -25.02 5.39
CA CYS A 293 -24.77 -25.81 6.54
C CYS A 293 -23.73 -26.82 7.02
N ARG A 294 -23.03 -27.50 6.09
CA ARG A 294 -21.95 -28.44 6.42
C ARG A 294 -20.74 -27.72 7.05
N LEU A 295 -20.34 -26.57 6.51
CA LEU A 295 -19.24 -25.75 7.04
C LEU A 295 -19.55 -25.23 8.44
N VAL A 296 -20.75 -24.69 8.66
CA VAL A 296 -21.19 -24.18 9.97
C VAL A 296 -21.20 -25.29 11.02
N ARG A 297 -21.73 -26.48 10.69
CA ARG A 297 -21.69 -27.63 11.62
C ARG A 297 -20.26 -28.02 12.01
N ARG A 298 -19.34 -28.08 11.03
CA ARG A 298 -17.92 -28.38 11.28
C ARG A 298 -17.24 -27.30 12.13
N TYR A 299 -17.54 -26.03 11.86
CA TYR A 299 -17.01 -24.90 12.62
C TYR A 299 -17.48 -24.95 14.08
N ILE A 300 -18.79 -25.12 14.34
CA ILE A 300 -19.35 -25.23 15.69
C ILE A 300 -18.70 -26.39 16.45
N HIS A 301 -18.55 -27.55 15.81
CA HIS A 301 -17.90 -28.70 16.43
C HIS A 301 -16.44 -28.41 16.79
N LYS A 302 -15.68 -27.76 15.89
CA LYS A 302 -14.29 -27.36 16.15
C LYS A 302 -14.19 -26.33 17.27
N ALA A 303 -15.06 -25.31 17.26
CA ALA A 303 -15.11 -24.26 18.28
C ALA A 303 -15.42 -24.83 19.67
N LYS A 304 -16.45 -25.70 19.78
CA LYS A 304 -16.77 -26.40 21.03
C LYS A 304 -15.62 -27.29 21.52
N LYS A 305 -14.89 -27.93 20.61
CA LYS A 305 -13.71 -28.73 20.97
C LYS A 305 -12.57 -27.85 21.52
N GLN A 306 -12.36 -26.67 20.96
CA GLN A 306 -11.32 -25.75 21.40
C GLN A 306 -11.67 -25.12 22.76
N MET A 307 -12.93 -24.76 23.00
CA MET A 307 -13.41 -24.32 24.32
C MET A 307 -13.23 -25.39 25.41
N ARG A 308 -13.27 -26.68 25.05
CA ARG A 308 -12.98 -27.79 25.99
C ARG A 308 -11.48 -28.03 26.20
N GLN A 309 -10.62 -27.45 25.37
CA GLN A 309 -9.15 -27.55 25.50
C GLN A 309 -8.56 -26.34 26.22
N ASP A 310 -9.26 -25.21 26.24
CA ASP A 310 -8.92 -24.11 27.13
C ASP A 310 -9.00 -24.60 28.59
N GLY A 311 -8.02 -24.18 29.41
CA GLY A 311 -7.84 -24.71 30.76
C GLY A 311 -9.09 -24.56 31.63
N VAL A 312 -9.20 -25.41 32.66
CA VAL A 312 -10.31 -25.37 33.63
C VAL A 312 -10.30 -24.00 34.33
N SER A 313 -11.43 -23.28 34.26
CA SER A 313 -11.60 -22.00 34.92
C SER A 313 -11.89 -22.20 36.42
N GLU A 314 -11.62 -21.19 37.23
CA GLU A 314 -12.00 -21.18 38.65
C GLU A 314 -13.53 -21.30 38.80
N ASP A 315 -14.30 -20.74 37.87
CA ASP A 315 -15.76 -20.87 37.82
C ASP A 315 -16.23 -22.33 37.67
N ASP A 316 -15.53 -23.14 36.85
CA ASP A 316 -15.84 -24.56 36.69
C ASP A 316 -15.64 -25.33 38.01
N LEU A 317 -14.63 -24.94 38.80
CA LEU A 317 -14.37 -25.52 40.11
C LEU A 317 -15.40 -25.07 41.16
N LEU A 318 -15.86 -23.82 41.08
CA LEU A 318 -16.91 -23.28 41.95
C LEU A 318 -18.26 -23.94 41.66
N GLU A 319 -18.58 -24.19 40.39
CA GLU A 319 -19.78 -24.94 39.97
C GLU A 319 -19.77 -26.35 40.56
N ILE A 320 -18.66 -27.09 40.41
CA ILE A 320 -18.51 -28.44 40.99
C ILE A 320 -18.64 -28.40 42.52
N ARG A 321 -18.03 -27.41 43.18
CA ARG A 321 -18.12 -27.26 44.64
C ARG A 321 -19.56 -26.97 45.09
N GLN A 322 -20.30 -26.18 44.31
CA GLN A 322 -21.70 -25.87 44.57
C GLN A 322 -22.58 -27.10 44.37
N ASP A 323 -22.35 -27.88 43.31
CA ASP A 323 -23.06 -29.14 43.07
C ASP A 323 -22.84 -30.14 44.21
N ILE A 324 -21.60 -30.32 44.68
CA ILE A 324 -21.28 -31.17 45.83
C ILE A 324 -21.98 -30.67 47.10
N SER A 325 -22.02 -29.35 47.31
CA SER A 325 -22.67 -28.74 48.47
C SER A 325 -24.20 -28.92 48.44
N SER A 326 -24.80 -28.84 47.24
CA SER A 326 -26.23 -29.07 47.04
C SER A 326 -26.61 -30.54 47.29
N LEU A 327 -25.81 -31.49 46.79
CA LEU A 327 -26.02 -32.92 47.02
C LEU A 327 -25.93 -33.29 48.50
N ARG A 328 -25.01 -32.66 49.24
CA ARG A 328 -24.89 -32.83 50.70
C ARG A 328 -26.10 -32.31 51.47
N GLN A 329 -26.85 -31.35 50.93
CA GLN A 329 -28.06 -30.83 51.58
C GLN A 329 -29.31 -31.66 51.29
N VAL A 330 -29.27 -32.53 50.27
CA VAL A 330 -30.41 -33.36 49.84
C VAL A 330 -30.35 -34.78 50.44
N LEU A 331 -29.17 -35.24 50.85
CA LEU A 331 -28.92 -36.45 51.65
C LEU A 331 -29.00 -36.14 53.14
#